data_AF-A0A178K338-F1
#
_entry.id   AF-A0A178K338-F1
#
_cell.length_a   1.000
_cell.length_b   1.000
_cell.length_c   1.000
_cell.angle_alpha   90.00
_cell.angle_beta   90.00
_cell.angle_gamma   90.00
#
_symmetry.space_group_name_H-M   'P 1'
#
loop_
_entity.id
_entity.type
_entity.pdbx_description
1 polymer ?
#
loop_
_entity_poly.entity_id
_entity_poly.type
_entity_poly.pdbx_seq_one_letter_code
_entity_poly.pdbx_strand_id
1 'polypeptide(L)'
;MQSGRTPHTKQLVYRQVDVNRQMAVFLNTTYNGYFLFTFVKSAPCSASSSYDAMLTVNGEADQPVSFQCQTPNTAIYRIAEPKFTQLKLVNSDFSFDISEQKWPFKALKKDDFMQRNYHFFKGRTKEPLYPWNRD
;
A
#
# COMPACT_ATOMS: atom_id res chain seq x y z
N MET A 1 2.50 10.25 8.47
CA MET A 1 2.36 8.80 8.23
C MET A 1 1.99 8.11 9.53
N GLN A 2 1.07 7.16 9.48
CA GLN A 2 0.59 6.37 10.61
C GLN A 2 0.93 4.90 10.36
N SER A 3 1.09 4.11 11.41
CA SER A 3 1.23 2.66 11.35
C SER A 3 0.11 1.97 12.10
N GLY A 4 -0.32 0.82 11.62
CA GLY A 4 -1.31 -0.03 12.27
C GLY A 4 -1.09 -1.50 11.92
N ARG A 5 -2.02 -2.34 12.36
CA ARG A 5 -2.04 -3.76 12.00
C ARG A 5 -3.40 -4.13 11.42
N THR A 6 -3.41 -5.02 10.43
CA THR A 6 -4.66 -5.58 9.91
C THR A 6 -5.42 -6.30 11.04
N PRO A 7 -6.76 -6.27 11.07
CA PRO A 7 -7.53 -6.86 12.18
C PRO A 7 -7.29 -8.36 12.37
N HIS A 8 -7.21 -9.12 11.27
CA HIS A 8 -7.12 -10.59 11.29
C HIS A 8 -5.67 -11.06 11.20
N THR A 9 -4.97 -10.73 10.11
CA THR A 9 -3.62 -11.23 9.84
C THR A 9 -2.55 -10.56 10.68
N LYS A 10 -2.90 -9.50 11.42
CA LYS A 10 -2.00 -8.67 12.23
C LYS A 10 -0.78 -8.14 11.48
N GLN A 11 -0.83 -8.13 10.16
CA GLN A 11 0.20 -7.61 9.29
C GLN A 11 0.41 -6.12 9.57
N LEU A 12 1.66 -5.69 9.66
CA LEU A 12 2.00 -4.27 9.73
C LEU A 12 1.56 -3.54 8.44
N VAL A 13 0.88 -2.42 8.61
CA VAL A 13 0.42 -1.55 7.52
C VAL A 13 0.82 -0.13 7.84
N TYR A 14 1.34 0.58 6.85
CA TYR A 14 1.53 2.03 6.91
C TYR A 14 0.43 2.73 6.14
N ARG A 15 0.02 3.90 6.64
CA ARG A 15 -1.03 4.73 6.04
C ARG A 15 -0.60 6.19 5.99
N GLN A 16 -0.94 6.85 4.90
CA GLN A 16 -0.94 8.30 4.77
C GLN A 16 -2.32 8.75 4.28
N VAL A 17 -2.81 9.87 4.80
CA VAL A 17 -4.10 10.45 4.42
C VAL A 17 -3.87 11.90 4.04
N ASP A 18 -4.36 12.28 2.87
CA ASP A 18 -4.51 13.66 2.43
C ASP A 18 -6.00 13.99 2.46
N VAL A 19 -6.42 14.72 3.49
CA VAL A 19 -7.83 15.07 3.70
C VAL A 19 -8.31 16.06 2.64
N ASN A 20 -7.45 16.99 2.23
CA ASN A 20 -7.80 18.03 1.25
C ASN A 20 -8.08 17.41 -0.11
N ARG A 21 -7.28 16.41 -0.50
CA ARG A 21 -7.46 15.67 -1.76
C ARG A 21 -8.36 14.45 -1.61
N GLN A 22 -8.92 14.21 -0.43
CA GLN A 22 -9.76 13.04 -0.09
C GLN A 22 -9.14 11.71 -0.53
N MET A 23 -7.86 11.53 -0.22
CA MET A 23 -7.06 10.41 -0.67
C MET A 23 -6.38 9.73 0.52
N ALA A 24 -6.35 8.41 0.51
CA ALA A 24 -5.58 7.60 1.44
C ALA A 24 -4.66 6.66 0.68
N VAL A 25 -3.42 6.54 1.16
CA VAL A 25 -2.41 5.63 0.61
C VAL A 25 -2.02 4.65 1.70
N PHE A 26 -2.03 3.37 1.37
CA PHE A 26 -1.62 2.29 2.25
C PHE A 26 -0.44 1.57 1.65
N LEU A 27 0.46 1.12 2.52
CA LEU A 27 1.60 0.29 2.18
C LEU A 27 1.67 -0.90 3.12
N ASN A 28 1.69 -2.11 2.55
CA ASN A 28 1.85 -3.37 3.27
C ASN A 28 2.59 -4.39 2.38
N THR A 29 2.69 -5.65 2.82
CA THR A 29 3.25 -6.75 1.98
C THR A 29 2.18 -7.69 1.44
N THR A 30 2.35 -8.20 0.24
CA THR A 30 1.53 -9.30 -0.29
C THR A 30 1.97 -10.64 0.33
N TYR A 31 1.23 -11.72 0.04
CA TYR A 31 1.61 -13.06 0.48
C TYR A 31 2.91 -13.57 -0.15
N ASN A 32 3.28 -13.15 -1.37
CA ASN A 32 4.60 -13.42 -1.96
C ASN A 32 5.68 -12.42 -1.51
N GLY A 33 5.37 -11.56 -0.54
CA GLY A 33 6.32 -10.64 0.07
C GLY A 33 6.60 -9.39 -0.77
N TYR A 34 5.83 -9.10 -1.80
CA TYR A 34 5.96 -7.85 -2.56
C TYR A 34 5.45 -6.69 -1.72
N PHE A 35 5.94 -5.48 -1.97
CA PHE A 35 5.34 -4.29 -1.40
C PHE A 35 4.09 -3.96 -2.19
N LEU A 36 2.99 -3.71 -1.49
CA LEU A 36 1.70 -3.36 -2.08
C LEU A 36 1.36 -1.93 -1.68
N PHE A 37 1.29 -1.05 -2.68
CA PHE A 37 0.60 0.22 -2.52
C PHE A 37 -0.88 0.06 -2.84
N THR A 38 -1.74 0.57 -1.98
CA THR A 38 -3.18 0.72 -2.23
C THR A 38 -3.52 2.19 -2.12
N PHE A 39 -3.99 2.77 -3.22
CA PHE A 39 -4.46 4.14 -3.33
C PHE A 39 -5.99 4.12 -3.27
N VAL A 40 -6.57 4.83 -2.31
CA VAL A 40 -8.01 4.96 -2.14
C VAL A 40 -8.38 6.42 -2.31
N LYS A 41 -9.23 6.71 -3.29
CA LYS A 41 -9.75 8.05 -3.56
C LYS A 41 -11.24 8.06 -3.32
N SER A 42 -11.72 9.04 -2.56
CA SER A 42 -13.15 9.37 -2.60
C SER A 42 -13.41 10.23 -3.83
N ALA A 43 -14.13 9.67 -4.78
CA ALA A 43 -14.52 10.31 -6.04
C ALA A 43 -15.71 9.55 -6.63
N PRO A 44 -16.68 10.23 -7.26
CA PRO A 44 -17.74 9.57 -8.01
C PRO A 44 -17.15 8.67 -9.08
N CYS A 45 -17.54 7.40 -9.12
CA CYS A 45 -17.04 6.47 -10.12
C CYS A 45 -18.03 5.33 -10.39
N SER A 46 -17.99 4.77 -11.60
CA SER A 46 -18.88 3.70 -12.05
C SER A 46 -18.21 2.84 -13.10
N ALA A 47 -18.86 1.75 -13.53
CA ALA A 47 -18.36 0.95 -14.65
C ALA A 47 -18.27 1.75 -15.96
N SER A 48 -19.02 2.85 -16.10
CA SER A 48 -18.99 3.75 -17.26
C SER A 48 -18.15 5.02 -17.04
N SER A 49 -17.58 5.23 -15.85
CA SER A 49 -16.71 6.36 -15.53
C SER A 49 -15.47 5.89 -14.76
N SER A 50 -14.33 5.87 -15.45
CA SER A 50 -13.03 5.57 -14.87
C SER A 50 -12.47 6.80 -14.15
N TYR A 51 -11.72 6.56 -13.08
CA TYR A 51 -10.90 7.59 -12.44
C TYR A 51 -9.44 7.30 -12.79
N ASP A 52 -8.90 8.07 -13.73
CA ASP A 52 -7.62 7.79 -14.38
C ASP A 52 -6.47 8.63 -13.81
N ALA A 53 -5.26 8.08 -13.92
CA ALA A 53 -4.01 8.70 -13.50
C ALA A 53 -2.84 8.25 -14.39
N MET A 54 -1.71 8.94 -14.29
CA MET A 54 -0.44 8.54 -14.85
C MET A 54 0.46 7.98 -13.75
N LEU A 55 1.02 6.80 -14.00
CA LEU A 55 1.89 6.07 -13.11
C LEU A 55 3.31 6.02 -13.67
N THR A 56 4.29 6.30 -12.82
CA THR A 56 5.72 6.09 -13.07
C THR A 56 6.28 5.22 -11.96
N VAL A 57 6.96 4.11 -12.28
CA VAL A 57 7.57 3.21 -11.29
C VAL A 57 9.01 2.95 -11.66
N ASN A 58 9.92 3.06 -10.68
CA ASN A 58 11.33 2.65 -10.84
C ASN A 58 12.05 3.19 -12.10
N GLY A 59 11.66 4.38 -12.59
CA GLY A 59 12.24 4.99 -13.79
C GLY A 59 11.71 4.45 -15.12
N GLU A 60 10.68 3.61 -15.11
CA GLU A 60 9.96 3.19 -16.31
C GLU A 60 9.18 4.36 -16.92
N ALA A 61 8.79 4.21 -18.19
CA ALA A 61 7.97 5.20 -18.89
C ALA A 61 6.61 5.38 -18.20
N ASP A 62 6.06 6.58 -18.28
CA ASP A 62 4.74 6.89 -17.73
C ASP A 62 3.66 6.04 -18.41
N GLN A 63 2.84 5.36 -17.59
CA GLN A 63 1.75 4.52 -18.07
C GLN A 63 0.41 5.04 -17.56
N PRO A 64 -0.62 5.12 -18.42
CA PRO A 64 -1.97 5.42 -17.97
C PRO A 64 -2.51 4.25 -17.14
N VAL A 65 -3.14 4.58 -16.02
CA VAL A 65 -3.77 3.61 -15.12
C VAL A 65 -5.16 4.07 -14.74
N SER A 66 -6.08 3.11 -14.60
CA SER A 66 -7.45 3.36 -14.17
C SER A 66 -7.70 2.78 -12.79
N PHE A 67 -8.29 3.58 -11.91
CA PHE A 67 -8.74 3.12 -10.61
C PHE A 67 -10.01 2.26 -10.79
N GLN A 68 -10.10 1.18 -10.03
CA GLN A 68 -11.28 0.32 -9.97
C GLN A 68 -12.30 0.89 -8.98
N CYS A 69 -13.55 0.94 -9.39
CA CYS A 69 -14.66 1.34 -8.51
C CYS A 69 -14.99 0.24 -7.52
N GLN A 70 -14.79 0.51 -6.22
CA GLN A 70 -15.25 -0.38 -5.17
C GLN A 70 -16.68 -0.05 -4.74
N THR A 71 -17.02 1.23 -4.69
CA THR A 71 -18.38 1.74 -4.44
C THR A 71 -18.61 2.95 -5.36
N PRO A 72 -19.84 3.47 -5.49
CA PRO A 72 -20.13 4.62 -6.34
C PRO A 72 -19.31 5.88 -6.04
N ASN A 73 -18.70 5.98 -4.86
CA ASN A 73 -17.94 7.15 -4.40
C ASN A 73 -16.51 6.80 -3.95
N THR A 74 -16.03 5.59 -4.25
CA THR A 74 -14.70 5.12 -3.85
C THR A 74 -14.02 4.40 -5.01
N ALA A 75 -12.95 5.02 -5.50
CA ALA A 75 -12.08 4.47 -6.53
C ALA A 75 -10.77 3.97 -5.88
N ILE A 76 -10.28 2.81 -6.31
CA ILE A 76 -9.08 2.18 -5.77
C ILE A 76 -8.12 1.76 -6.86
N TYR A 77 -6.85 2.12 -6.72
CA TYR A 77 -5.77 1.59 -7.52
C TYR A 77 -4.78 0.83 -6.63
N ARG A 78 -4.25 -0.28 -7.14
CA ARG A 78 -3.29 -1.12 -6.43
C ARG A 78 -2.13 -1.46 -7.35
N ILE A 79 -0.92 -1.40 -6.79
CA ILE A 79 0.28 -1.85 -7.47
C ILE A 79 1.19 -2.58 -6.49
N ALA A 80 1.70 -3.72 -6.93
CA ALA A 80 2.58 -4.56 -6.13
C ALA A 80 3.89 -4.83 -6.86
N GLU A 81 5.00 -4.46 -6.24
CA GLU A 81 6.34 -4.68 -6.77
C GLU A 81 7.26 -5.30 -5.71
N PRO A 82 8.25 -6.12 -6.10
CA PRO A 82 9.23 -6.63 -5.13
C PRO A 82 10.05 -5.51 -4.49
N LYS A 83 10.20 -4.38 -5.18
CA LYS A 83 10.94 -3.19 -4.74
C LYS A 83 10.36 -1.93 -5.38
N PHE A 84 10.30 -0.85 -4.59
CA PHE A 84 10.09 0.51 -5.10
C PHE A 84 11.34 1.35 -4.80
N THR A 85 12.02 1.83 -5.83
CA THR A 85 13.00 2.93 -5.75
C THR A 85 12.35 4.27 -6.09
N GLN A 86 11.36 4.25 -6.96
CA GLN A 86 10.54 5.39 -7.35
C GLN A 86 9.11 4.90 -7.58
N LEU A 87 8.15 5.76 -7.24
CA LEU A 87 6.73 5.57 -7.51
C LEU A 87 6.11 6.96 -7.51
N LYS A 88 5.55 7.34 -8.65
CA LYS A 88 4.80 8.58 -8.81
C LYS A 88 3.44 8.23 -9.41
N LEU A 89 2.38 8.77 -8.83
CA LEU A 89 1.02 8.63 -9.32
C LEU A 89 0.39 10.01 -9.34
N VAL A 90 0.02 10.48 -10.53
CA VAL A 90 -0.44 11.87 -10.72
C VAL A 90 -1.69 11.91 -11.60
N ASN A 91 -2.60 12.81 -11.26
CA ASN A 91 -3.66 13.26 -12.15
C ASN A 91 -3.93 14.76 -11.90
N SER A 92 -5.03 15.30 -12.45
CA SER A 92 -5.41 16.72 -12.25
C SER A 92 -5.67 17.10 -10.79
N ASP A 93 -6.06 16.13 -9.96
CA ASP A 93 -6.61 16.36 -8.63
C ASP A 93 -5.58 16.08 -7.53
N PHE A 94 -4.57 15.24 -7.81
CA PHE A 94 -3.53 14.90 -6.86
C PHE A 94 -2.20 14.55 -7.54
N SER A 95 -1.13 14.70 -6.77
CA SER A 95 0.18 14.11 -7.05
C SER A 95 0.65 13.39 -5.81
N PHE A 96 0.98 12.10 -5.96
CA PHE A 96 1.68 11.31 -4.98
C PHE A 96 3.05 10.97 -5.54
N ASP A 97 4.09 11.28 -4.78
CA ASP A 97 5.42 10.71 -4.97
C ASP A 97 5.69 9.80 -3.77
N ILE A 98 6.60 8.84 -3.91
CA ILE A 98 7.09 8.03 -2.78
C ILE A 98 8.36 8.64 -2.18
N SER A 99 9.15 9.34 -3.00
CA SER A 99 10.49 9.83 -2.66
C SER A 99 10.42 11.01 -1.70
N GLU A 100 9.35 11.80 -1.77
CA GLU A 100 9.08 12.89 -0.82
C GLU A 100 8.64 12.35 0.56
N GLN A 101 8.36 11.04 0.70
CA GLN A 101 7.70 10.43 1.85
C GLN A 101 8.56 9.33 2.41
N LYS A 102 8.90 9.44 3.69
CA LYS A 102 9.76 8.46 4.36
C LYS A 102 8.96 7.21 4.77
N TRP A 103 8.70 6.31 3.82
CA TRP A 103 8.06 5.01 4.07
C TRP A 103 9.08 3.96 4.57
N PRO A 104 8.84 3.27 5.69
CA PRO A 104 9.81 2.36 6.31
C PRO A 104 9.70 0.93 5.74
N PHE A 105 10.02 0.75 4.46
CA PHE A 105 9.97 -0.53 3.75
C PHE A 105 10.68 -1.69 4.47
N LYS A 106 11.82 -1.43 5.10
CA LYS A 106 12.59 -2.44 5.85
C LYS A 106 11.80 -3.02 7.02
N ALA A 107 10.99 -2.20 7.70
CA ALA A 107 10.17 -2.64 8.81
C ALA A 107 9.06 -3.60 8.35
N LEU A 108 8.48 -3.38 7.17
CA LEU A 108 7.50 -4.31 6.58
C LEU A 108 8.11 -5.67 6.26
N LYS A 109 9.28 -5.70 5.62
CA LYS A 109 9.98 -6.96 5.32
C LYS A 109 10.37 -7.71 6.59
N LYS A 110 10.83 -6.98 7.60
CA LYS A 110 11.15 -7.55 8.91
C LYS A 110 9.91 -8.17 9.57
N ASP A 111 8.80 -7.42 9.64
CA ASP A 111 7.53 -7.92 10.20
C ASP A 111 7.03 -9.15 9.44
N ASP A 112 7.01 -9.11 8.11
CA ASP A 112 6.60 -10.23 7.24
C ASP A 112 7.47 -11.48 7.47
N PHE A 113 8.80 -11.31 7.52
CA PHE A 113 9.74 -12.41 7.79
C PHE A 113 9.53 -13.01 9.19
N MET A 114 9.37 -12.17 10.21
CA MET A 114 9.20 -12.62 11.58
C MET A 114 7.88 -13.35 11.80
N GLN A 115 6.80 -12.88 11.18
CA GLN A 115 5.51 -13.56 11.29
C GLN A 115 5.50 -14.90 10.54
N ARG A 116 6.06 -14.99 9.32
CA ARG A 116 6.21 -16.27 8.60
C ARG A 116 7.04 -17.30 9.37
N ASN A 117 8.04 -16.82 10.10
CA ASN A 117 8.94 -17.65 10.91
C ASN A 117 8.58 -17.60 12.40
N TYR A 118 7.28 -17.47 12.71
CA TYR A 118 6.78 -17.28 14.08
C TYR A 118 7.40 -18.25 15.09
N HIS A 119 7.44 -19.55 14.79
CA HIS A 119 7.98 -20.57 15.69
C HIS A 119 9.46 -20.38 16.01
N PHE A 120 10.24 -19.88 15.04
CA PHE A 120 11.65 -19.58 15.26
C PHE A 120 11.81 -18.37 16.19
N PHE A 121 11.01 -17.32 16.00
CA PHE A 121 11.15 -16.07 16.75
C PHE A 121 10.45 -16.07 18.12
N LYS A 122 9.48 -16.97 18.34
CA LYS A 122 8.76 -17.08 19.60
C LYS A 122 9.73 -17.28 20.78
N GLY A 123 9.72 -16.35 21.72
CA GLY A 123 10.62 -16.36 22.88
C GLY A 123 12.06 -15.89 22.61
N ARG A 124 12.38 -15.49 21.37
CA ARG A 124 13.73 -15.04 20.95
C ARG A 124 13.80 -13.56 20.55
N THR A 125 12.68 -12.86 20.60
CA THR A 125 12.57 -11.43 20.25
C THR A 125 11.69 -10.69 21.23
N LYS A 126 11.93 -9.38 21.37
CA LYS A 126 11.08 -8.45 22.12
C LYS A 126 9.99 -7.83 21.24
N GLU A 127 10.02 -8.05 19.93
CA GLU A 127 9.03 -7.48 19.02
C GLU A 127 7.69 -8.23 19.09
N PRO A 128 6.57 -7.54 18.87
CA PRO A 128 5.26 -8.18 18.79
C PRO A 128 5.23 -9.24 17.69
N LEU A 129 4.98 -10.50 18.08
CA LEU A 129 4.79 -11.62 17.18
C LEU A 129 3.33 -12.04 17.18
N TYR A 130 2.79 -12.25 15.99
CA TYR A 130 1.45 -12.79 15.81
C TYR A 130 1.57 -14.09 15.03
N PRO A 131 0.86 -15.16 15.44
CA PRO A 131 0.79 -16.37 14.64
C PRO A 131 0.31 -16.01 13.24
N TRP A 132 1.05 -16.41 12.21
CA TRP A 132 0.67 -16.15 10.84
C TRP A 132 -0.53 -17.01 10.47
N ASN A 133 -1.74 -16.48 10.69
CA ASN A 133 -2.98 -17.09 10.26
C ASN A 133 -3.51 -16.26 9.08
N ARG A 134 -3.14 -16.65 7.86
CA ARG A 134 -3.72 -16.10 6.62
C ARG A 134 -4.73 -17.06 5.98
N ASP A 135 -5.08 -18.13 6.69
CA ASP A 135 -6.08 -19.13 6.34
C ASP A 135 -7.35 -18.95 7.19
#